data_AF-K9W4D8-F1
#
_entry.id   AF-K9W4D8-F1
#
_cell.length_a   1.000
_cell.length_b   1.000
_cell.length_c   1.000
_cell.angle_alpha   90.00
_cell.angle_beta   90.00
_cell.angle_gamma   90.00
#
_symmetry.space_group_name_H-M   'P 1'
#
loop_
_entity.id
_entity.type
_entity.pdbx_description
1 polymer ?
#
loop_
_entity_poly.entity_id
_entity_poly.type
_entity_poly.pdbx_seq_one_letter_code
_entity_poly.pdbx_strand_id
1 'polypeptide(L)'
;MEVEFGYVREYNTVRGFGFVSRTFKNKNIYQHRKGVWFHITKVKSNYPDLARDLDAGSYVDVSFWYEIDNSEGEKVSTIWLDSKDIPDQQRNDLVTYIEQLWRNIDNSPSQWLDQVTLALLGQLRKDELNKDRNDRICERKAAEEEELREIESQLGQFFISGMEFRTPGRLGRRSTIRDMEPERVYIGLPEHLNNLVLWVSRKYRKNRLSHIPGGSDVIVEYHDGRAFGYDWIKKPSIYIGSFFAGIVEYASDAFNKLDENSQMQIAKRKIARIFARKYNDDDEYSTAAFVEVWNSETSNEMPWKSLERFEVRQQNQDDFDED
;
A
#
# COMPACT_ATOMS: atom_id res chain seq x y z
N MET A 1 -5.72 0.78 -33.48
CA MET A 1 -4.60 1.68 -33.83
C MET A 1 -4.15 2.32 -32.55
N GLU A 2 -2.87 2.24 -32.20
CA GLU A 2 -2.40 2.61 -30.86
C GLU A 2 -1.39 3.75 -30.99
N VAL A 3 -1.84 4.97 -30.70
CA VAL A 3 -0.94 6.12 -30.57
C VAL A 3 -0.33 6.10 -29.17
N GLU A 4 0.97 6.32 -29.10
CA GLU A 4 1.78 6.39 -27.89
C GLU A 4 2.61 7.67 -27.89
N PHE A 5 3.11 8.01 -26.70
CA PHE A 5 4.12 9.04 -26.52
C PHE A 5 5.38 8.40 -25.96
N GLY A 6 6.55 8.87 -26.36
CA GLY A 6 7.78 8.34 -25.81
C GLY A 6 9.02 9.13 -26.15
N TYR A 7 10.10 8.73 -25.49
CA TYR A 7 11.43 9.30 -25.58
C TYR A 7 12.35 8.32 -26.30
N VAL A 8 13.22 8.82 -27.16
CA VAL A 8 14.25 8.00 -27.80
C VAL A 8 15.21 7.51 -26.73
N ARG A 9 15.25 6.19 -26.51
CA ARG A 9 16.13 5.56 -25.51
C ARG A 9 17.51 5.29 -26.07
N GLU A 10 17.54 4.78 -27.29
CA GLU A 10 18.76 4.36 -27.97
C GLU A 10 18.63 4.68 -29.45
N TYR A 11 19.72 5.17 -30.05
CA TYR A 11 19.80 5.37 -31.49
C TYR A 11 21.19 4.98 -32.02
N ASN A 12 21.22 4.14 -33.04
CA ASN A 12 22.43 3.72 -33.73
C ASN A 12 22.61 4.57 -35.00
N THR A 13 23.50 5.57 -34.93
CA THR A 13 23.78 6.51 -36.02
C THR A 13 24.34 5.84 -37.28
N VAL A 14 25.04 4.70 -37.13
CA VAL A 14 25.61 3.96 -38.27
C VAL A 14 24.53 3.18 -39.03
N ARG A 15 23.61 2.56 -38.29
CA ARG A 15 22.57 1.69 -38.87
C ARG A 15 21.24 2.40 -39.12
N GLY A 16 21.07 3.61 -38.59
CA GLY A 16 19.86 4.41 -38.80
C GLY A 16 18.62 3.83 -38.14
N PHE A 17 18.74 3.17 -36.99
CA PHE A 17 17.59 2.70 -36.23
C PHE A 17 17.77 2.94 -34.73
N GLY A 18 16.66 2.97 -34.01
CA GLY A 18 16.65 3.14 -32.57
C GLY A 18 15.43 2.52 -31.91
N PHE A 19 15.28 2.83 -30.63
CA PHE A 19 14.11 2.45 -29.85
C PHE A 19 13.53 3.63 -29.08
N VAL A 20 12.19 3.71 -29.04
CA VAL A 20 11.44 4.71 -28.30
C VAL A 20 10.74 4.07 -27.10
N SER A 21 10.65 4.77 -25.97
CA SER A 21 9.94 4.30 -24.78
C SER A 21 8.42 4.23 -25.00
N ARG A 22 7.74 3.40 -24.21
CA ARG A 22 6.28 3.42 -24.08
C ARG A 22 5.89 4.19 -22.82
N THR A 23 4.93 5.09 -22.95
CA THR A 23 4.46 5.90 -21.82
C THR A 23 3.16 5.36 -21.25
N PHE A 24 2.20 4.96 -22.10
CA PHE A 24 0.88 4.55 -21.65
C PHE A 24 0.81 3.05 -21.33
N LYS A 25 1.25 2.20 -22.26
CA LYS A 25 1.16 0.74 -22.12
C LYS A 25 2.43 0.14 -21.55
N ASN A 26 2.65 0.35 -20.25
CA ASN A 26 3.69 -0.37 -19.51
C ASN A 26 3.16 -1.72 -18.98
N LYS A 27 2.71 -2.60 -19.88
CA LYS A 27 2.37 -3.98 -19.52
C LYS A 27 3.66 -4.80 -19.55
N ASN A 28 4.12 -5.26 -18.39
CA ASN A 28 5.33 -6.06 -18.17
C ASN A 28 6.66 -5.38 -18.56
N ILE A 29 7.23 -4.65 -17.59
CA ILE A 29 8.60 -4.08 -17.59
C ILE A 29 9.67 -5.13 -18.01
N TYR A 30 9.42 -6.41 -17.72
CA TYR A 30 10.36 -7.49 -18.01
C TYR A 30 10.41 -7.90 -19.50
N GLN A 31 9.34 -7.69 -20.28
CA GLN A 31 9.27 -8.14 -21.68
C GLN A 31 9.72 -7.07 -22.69
N HIS A 32 9.60 -5.79 -22.35
CA HIS A 32 9.87 -4.68 -23.28
C HIS A 32 11.06 -3.80 -22.87
N ARG A 33 12.17 -4.40 -22.40
CA ARG A 33 13.35 -3.62 -21.95
C ARG A 33 13.87 -2.65 -23.02
N LYS A 34 13.77 -3.02 -24.29
CA LYS A 34 14.33 -2.23 -25.40
C LYS A 34 13.42 -1.10 -25.89
N GLY A 35 12.10 -1.16 -25.67
CA GLY A 35 11.15 -0.18 -26.25
C GLY A 35 10.63 -0.58 -27.64
N VAL A 36 9.97 0.35 -28.34
CA VAL A 36 9.40 0.15 -29.69
C VAL A 36 10.44 0.53 -30.74
N TRP A 37 10.66 -0.33 -31.72
CA TRP A 37 11.69 -0.13 -32.73
C TRP A 37 11.27 0.93 -33.76
N PHE A 38 12.20 1.78 -34.19
CA PHE A 38 11.97 2.72 -35.30
C PHE A 38 13.18 2.80 -36.23
N HIS A 39 12.93 3.12 -37.50
CA HIS A 39 13.95 3.39 -38.50
C HIS A 39 14.00 4.88 -38.84
N ILE A 40 15.19 5.41 -39.07
CA ILE A 40 15.42 6.83 -39.35
C ILE A 40 14.70 7.32 -40.60
N THR A 41 14.42 6.44 -41.56
CA THR A 41 13.67 6.79 -42.78
C THR A 41 12.27 7.34 -42.47
N LYS A 42 11.64 6.87 -41.39
CA LYS A 42 10.34 7.38 -40.93
C LYS A 42 10.43 8.83 -40.43
N VAL A 43 11.54 9.16 -39.79
CA VAL A 43 11.81 10.53 -39.30
C VAL A 43 12.24 11.42 -40.46
N LYS A 44 13.21 11.00 -41.28
CA LYS A 44 13.79 11.78 -42.39
C LYS A 44 12.76 12.29 -43.39
N SER A 45 11.74 11.48 -43.67
CA SER A 45 10.69 11.84 -44.63
C SER A 45 9.88 13.07 -44.20
N ASN A 46 9.59 13.19 -42.90
CA ASN A 46 8.64 14.18 -42.39
C ASN A 46 9.32 15.26 -41.54
N TYR A 47 10.46 14.95 -40.92
CA TYR A 47 11.19 15.78 -39.96
C TYR A 47 12.71 15.69 -40.22
N PRO A 48 13.22 16.25 -41.33
CA PRO A 48 14.62 16.13 -41.72
C PRO A 48 15.59 16.76 -40.71
N ASP A 49 15.21 17.86 -40.06
CA ASP A 49 16.03 18.49 -39.02
C ASP A 49 16.19 17.59 -37.79
N LEU A 50 15.09 16.98 -37.32
CA LEU A 50 15.14 16.01 -36.23
C LEU A 50 16.03 14.81 -36.59
N ALA A 51 15.93 14.33 -37.82
CA ALA A 51 16.78 13.23 -38.27
C ALA A 51 18.27 13.62 -38.28
N ARG A 52 18.60 14.86 -38.65
CA ARG A 52 19.97 15.39 -38.57
C ARG A 52 20.46 15.43 -37.12
N ASP A 53 19.61 15.84 -36.19
CA ASP A 53 19.96 15.91 -34.76
C ASP A 53 20.18 14.51 -34.16
N LEU A 54 19.36 13.54 -34.55
CA LEU A 54 19.56 12.11 -34.21
C LEU A 54 20.88 11.58 -34.79
N ASP A 55 21.19 11.86 -36.06
CA ASP A 55 22.43 11.43 -36.72
C ASP A 55 23.68 12.09 -36.10
N ALA A 56 23.54 13.29 -35.52
CA ALA A 56 24.59 13.95 -34.74
C ALA A 56 24.79 13.37 -33.33
N GLY A 57 23.95 12.41 -32.91
CA GLY A 57 24.01 11.77 -31.59
C GLY A 57 23.27 12.55 -30.49
N SER A 58 22.48 13.57 -30.83
CA SER A 58 21.75 14.41 -29.88
C SER A 58 20.31 13.92 -29.68
N TYR A 59 20.14 12.78 -28.99
CA TYR A 59 18.82 12.13 -28.84
C TYR A 59 18.28 12.04 -27.40
N VAL A 60 19.04 12.53 -26.40
CA VAL A 60 18.70 12.37 -24.97
C VAL A 60 17.35 13.01 -24.59
N ASP A 61 16.99 14.11 -25.24
CA ASP A 61 15.75 14.85 -24.98
C ASP A 61 14.73 14.76 -26.13
N VAL A 62 14.96 13.85 -27.09
CA VAL A 62 14.05 13.69 -28.22
C VAL A 62 12.84 12.88 -27.77
N SER A 63 11.66 13.49 -27.90
CA SER A 63 10.38 12.85 -27.72
C SER A 63 9.45 13.15 -28.87
N PHE A 64 8.53 12.21 -29.13
CA PHE A 64 7.51 12.38 -30.15
C PHE A 64 6.33 11.45 -29.89
N TRP A 65 5.21 11.80 -30.50
CA TRP A 65 4.06 10.92 -30.63
C TRP A 65 4.31 9.94 -31.77
N TYR A 66 3.86 8.72 -31.59
CA TYR A 66 4.03 7.71 -32.62
C TYR A 66 2.90 6.69 -32.63
N GLU A 67 2.70 6.09 -33.78
CA GLU A 67 1.77 4.99 -33.96
C GLU A 67 2.54 3.67 -34.02
N ILE A 68 1.98 2.65 -33.37
CA ILE A 68 2.56 1.30 -33.35
C ILE A 68 1.87 0.43 -34.39
N ASP A 69 2.68 -0.09 -35.32
CA ASP A 69 2.33 -1.20 -36.18
C ASP A 69 2.81 -2.51 -35.53
N ASN A 70 1.91 -3.49 -35.44
CA ASN A 70 2.13 -4.78 -34.79
C ASN A 70 2.22 -5.93 -35.82
N SER A 71 2.19 -5.65 -37.12
CA SER A 71 2.17 -6.67 -38.18
C SER A 71 3.44 -7.54 -38.22
N GLU A 72 4.60 -6.95 -37.90
CA GLU A 72 5.92 -7.61 -37.94
C GLU A 72 6.69 -7.32 -36.64
N GLY A 73 6.02 -7.51 -35.50
CA GLY A 73 6.49 -7.01 -34.21
C GLY A 73 6.20 -5.52 -34.02
N GLU A 74 6.55 -5.00 -32.84
CA GLU A 74 6.22 -3.63 -32.45
C GLU A 74 7.20 -2.64 -33.10
N LYS A 75 6.75 -1.96 -34.16
CA LYS A 75 7.52 -0.94 -34.87
C LYS A 75 6.74 0.36 -35.00
N VAL A 76 7.47 1.47 -35.04
CA VAL A 76 6.89 2.78 -35.33
C VAL A 76 6.50 2.87 -36.80
N SER A 77 5.21 3.09 -37.08
CA SER A 77 4.69 3.30 -38.43
C SER A 77 4.68 4.77 -38.84
N THR A 78 4.21 5.62 -37.92
CA THR A 78 3.94 7.06 -38.10
C THR A 78 4.45 7.85 -36.91
N ILE A 79 4.91 9.09 -37.13
CA ILE A 79 5.49 9.98 -36.10
C ILE A 79 4.87 11.38 -36.21
N TRP A 80 4.58 12.00 -35.06
CA TRP A 80 4.12 13.38 -34.93
C TRP A 80 4.91 14.14 -33.86
N LEU A 81 5.35 15.36 -34.16
CA LEU A 81 6.05 16.22 -33.20
C LEU A 81 5.09 17.11 -32.40
N ASP A 82 4.03 17.61 -33.04
CA ASP A 82 2.93 18.30 -32.38
C ASP A 82 1.73 17.35 -32.25
N SER A 83 1.06 17.38 -31.09
CA SER A 83 -0.14 16.59 -30.86
C SER A 83 -1.30 17.01 -31.77
N LYS A 84 -1.26 18.21 -32.33
CA LYS A 84 -2.24 18.72 -33.32
C LYS A 84 -2.16 18.02 -34.67
N ASP A 85 -1.02 17.41 -34.99
CA ASP A 85 -0.83 16.71 -36.26
C ASP A 85 -1.38 15.27 -36.21
N ILE A 86 -1.75 14.79 -35.01
CA ILE A 86 -2.38 13.49 -34.80
C ILE A 86 -3.81 13.55 -35.37
N PRO A 87 -4.25 12.55 -36.18
CA PRO A 87 -5.63 12.46 -36.67
C PRO A 87 -6.68 12.65 -35.56
N ASP A 88 -7.69 13.50 -35.82
CA ASP A 88 -8.65 13.96 -34.82
C ASP A 88 -9.28 12.83 -33.99
N GLN A 89 -9.67 11.72 -34.64
CA GLN A 89 -10.24 10.57 -33.94
C GLN A 89 -9.26 9.99 -32.92
N GLN A 90 -8.01 9.74 -33.32
CA GLN A 90 -6.98 9.19 -32.45
C GLN A 90 -6.61 10.19 -31.34
N ARG A 91 -6.54 11.48 -31.67
CA ARG A 91 -6.28 12.54 -30.71
C ARG A 91 -7.38 12.60 -29.64
N ASN A 92 -8.65 12.53 -30.03
CA ASN A 92 -9.78 12.53 -29.10
C ASN A 92 -9.80 11.29 -28.20
N ASP A 93 -9.42 10.13 -28.75
CA ASP A 93 -9.28 8.90 -27.96
C ASP A 93 -8.18 9.04 -26.91
N LEU A 94 -7.03 9.66 -27.27
CA LEU A 94 -5.95 9.97 -26.33
C LEU A 94 -6.39 10.96 -25.26
N VAL A 95 -7.12 12.03 -25.63
CA VAL A 95 -7.67 13.00 -24.66
C VAL A 95 -8.53 12.27 -23.64
N THR A 96 -9.48 11.46 -24.11
CA THR A 96 -10.38 10.71 -23.25
C THR A 96 -9.61 9.79 -22.30
N TYR A 97 -8.60 9.08 -22.81
CA TYR A 97 -7.76 8.21 -22.01
C TYR A 97 -6.97 8.97 -20.93
N ILE A 98 -6.33 10.09 -21.28
CA ILE A 98 -5.56 10.92 -20.33
C ILE A 98 -6.47 11.49 -19.25
N GLU A 99 -7.65 11.99 -19.62
CA GLU A 99 -8.62 12.49 -18.63
C GLU A 99 -9.09 11.39 -17.66
N GLN A 100 -9.26 10.15 -18.13
CA GLN A 100 -9.59 9.02 -17.26
C GLN A 100 -8.47 8.71 -16.25
N LEU A 101 -7.20 8.82 -16.66
CA LEU A 101 -6.07 8.65 -15.73
C LEU A 101 -6.07 9.72 -14.64
N TRP A 102 -6.35 10.97 -15.00
CA TRP A 102 -6.47 12.07 -14.02
C TRP A 102 -7.59 11.84 -13.01
N ARG A 103 -8.75 11.34 -13.45
CA ARG A 103 -9.91 11.05 -12.59
C ARG A 103 -9.69 9.87 -11.65
N ASN A 104 -8.74 8.98 -11.94
CA ASN A 104 -8.43 7.85 -11.08
C ASN A 104 -7.57 8.30 -9.88
N ILE A 105 -8.22 8.66 -8.77
CA ILE A 105 -7.56 9.14 -7.55
C ILE A 105 -6.74 8.07 -6.81
N ASP A 106 -6.94 6.78 -7.11
CA ASP A 106 -6.24 5.68 -6.43
C ASP A 106 -4.79 5.53 -6.89
N ASN A 107 -4.47 6.01 -8.10
CA ASN A 107 -3.13 5.98 -8.64
C ASN A 107 -2.47 7.34 -8.49
N SER A 108 -1.31 7.42 -7.84
CA SER A 108 -0.53 8.67 -7.83
C SER A 108 -0.17 9.07 -9.27
N PRO A 109 -0.37 10.35 -9.65
CA PRO A 109 -0.04 10.79 -11.00
C PRO A 109 1.47 10.64 -11.21
N SER A 110 1.83 10.00 -12.32
CA SER A 110 3.22 9.88 -12.73
C SER A 110 3.71 11.21 -13.32
N GLN A 111 5.01 11.49 -13.20
CA GLN A 111 5.61 12.71 -13.75
C GLN A 111 5.37 12.87 -15.27
N TRP A 112 5.29 11.75 -16.00
CA TRP A 112 5.01 11.78 -17.44
C TRP A 112 3.58 12.26 -17.73
N LEU A 113 2.62 12.05 -16.82
CA LEU A 113 1.23 12.43 -17.05
C LEU A 113 1.10 13.94 -17.20
N ASP A 114 1.79 14.72 -16.37
CA ASP A 114 1.82 16.18 -16.47
C ASP A 114 2.38 16.65 -17.82
N GLN A 115 3.50 16.06 -18.25
CA GLN A 115 4.18 16.42 -19.50
C GLN A 115 3.30 16.12 -20.71
N VAL A 116 2.73 14.91 -20.76
CA VAL A 116 1.85 14.49 -21.85
C VAL A 116 0.57 15.33 -21.87
N THR A 117 -0.03 15.59 -20.70
CA THR A 117 -1.24 16.40 -20.60
C THR A 117 -0.97 17.83 -21.09
N LEU A 118 0.17 18.41 -20.70
CA LEU A 118 0.60 19.72 -21.18
C LEU A 118 0.77 19.72 -22.71
N ALA A 119 1.44 18.72 -23.27
CA ALA A 119 1.68 18.63 -24.71
C ALA A 119 0.40 18.37 -25.53
N LEU A 120 -0.57 17.63 -24.97
CA LEU A 120 -1.80 17.23 -25.66
C LEU A 120 -2.94 18.26 -25.52
N LEU A 121 -3.11 18.81 -24.32
CA LEU A 121 -4.27 19.63 -23.92
C LEU A 121 -3.90 21.07 -23.57
N GLY A 122 -2.62 21.36 -23.38
CA GLY A 122 -2.14 22.67 -22.94
C GLY A 122 -2.26 22.90 -21.43
N GLN A 123 -1.68 24.01 -20.98
CA GLN A 123 -1.53 24.33 -19.56
C GLN A 123 -2.88 24.54 -18.85
N LEU A 124 -3.82 25.25 -19.50
CA LEU A 124 -5.14 25.55 -18.92
C LEU A 124 -5.91 24.27 -18.54
N ARG A 125 -6.04 23.34 -19.50
CA ARG A 125 -6.78 22.09 -19.25
C ARG A 125 -6.07 21.18 -18.25
N LYS A 126 -4.74 21.19 -18.23
CA LYS A 126 -3.94 20.47 -17.22
C LYS A 126 -4.28 20.98 -15.81
N ASP A 127 -4.33 22.30 -15.62
CA ASP A 127 -4.63 22.90 -14.33
C ASP A 127 -6.05 22.59 -13.86
N GLU A 128 -7.02 22.57 -14.78
CA GLU A 128 -8.40 22.14 -14.50
C GLU A 128 -8.47 20.67 -14.04
N LEU A 129 -7.76 19.77 -14.73
CA LEU A 129 -7.74 18.34 -14.37
C LEU A 129 -7.06 18.10 -13.02
N ASN A 130 -5.97 18.83 -12.74
CA ASN A 130 -5.30 18.74 -11.45
C ASN A 130 -6.21 19.27 -10.33
N LYS A 131 -6.96 20.35 -10.56
CA LYS A 131 -7.94 20.86 -9.61
C LYS A 131 -9.06 19.83 -9.35
N ASP A 132 -9.72 19.32 -10.40
CA ASP A 132 -10.79 18.30 -10.26
C ASP A 132 -10.30 17.07 -9.50
N ARG A 133 -9.07 16.62 -9.77
CA ARG A 133 -8.46 15.51 -9.04
C ARG A 133 -8.28 15.81 -7.55
N ASN A 134 -7.76 16.98 -7.20
CA ASN A 134 -7.54 17.36 -5.80
C ASN A 134 -8.87 17.53 -5.06
N ASP A 135 -9.89 18.11 -5.71
CA ASP A 135 -11.23 18.24 -5.16
C ASP A 135 -11.80 16.85 -4.80
N ARG A 136 -11.69 15.86 -5.70
CA ARG A 136 -12.10 14.46 -5.44
C ARG A 136 -11.34 13.80 -4.29
N ILE A 137 -10.04 14.07 -4.17
CA ILE A 137 -9.24 13.55 -3.04
C ILE A 137 -9.74 14.13 -1.72
N CYS A 138 -10.04 15.43 -1.69
CA CYS A 138 -10.61 16.08 -0.52
C CYS A 138 -11.99 15.52 -0.16
N GLU A 139 -12.87 15.34 -1.16
CA GLU A 139 -14.20 14.73 -0.97
C GLU A 139 -14.10 13.32 -0.38
N ARG A 140 -13.20 12.47 -0.90
CA ARG A 140 -13.00 11.12 -0.35
C ARG A 140 -12.55 11.16 1.11
N LYS A 141 -11.57 12.00 1.43
CA LYS A 141 -11.07 12.14 2.81
C LYS A 141 -12.15 12.63 3.76
N ALA A 142 -12.96 13.59 3.35
CA ALA A 142 -14.08 14.08 4.14
C ALA A 142 -15.14 12.99 4.39
N ALA A 143 -15.43 12.17 3.37
CA ALA A 143 -16.34 11.04 3.51
C ALA A 143 -15.80 9.96 4.47
N GLU A 144 -14.51 9.61 4.36
CA GLU A 144 -13.84 8.65 5.25
C GLU A 144 -13.83 9.15 6.71
N GLU A 145 -13.60 10.45 6.94
CA GLU A 145 -13.63 11.07 8.27
C GLU A 145 -15.05 11.09 8.87
N GLU A 146 -16.08 11.30 8.05
CA GLU A 146 -17.47 11.22 8.50
C GLU A 146 -17.86 9.78 8.85
N GLU A 147 -17.49 8.80 8.03
CA GLU A 147 -17.72 7.38 8.32
C GLU A 147 -17.06 6.96 9.64
N LEU A 148 -15.83 7.41 9.89
CA LEU A 148 -15.14 7.18 11.16
C LEU A 148 -15.89 7.80 12.35
N ARG A 149 -16.37 9.05 12.21
CA ARG A 149 -17.17 9.72 13.25
C ARG A 149 -18.49 8.99 13.52
N GLU A 150 -19.15 8.47 12.50
CA GLU A 150 -20.37 7.66 12.66
C GLU A 150 -20.07 6.35 13.40
N ILE A 151 -19.01 5.64 13.04
CA ILE A 151 -18.57 4.41 13.71
C ILE A 151 -18.23 4.71 15.18
N GLU A 152 -17.50 5.78 15.46
CA GLU A 152 -17.17 6.21 16.83
C GLU A 152 -18.42 6.57 17.63
N SER A 153 -19.37 7.29 17.05
CA SER A 153 -20.65 7.61 17.68
C SER A 153 -21.46 6.35 18.00
N GLN A 154 -21.51 5.39 17.07
CA GLN A 154 -22.18 4.10 17.30
C GLN A 154 -21.50 3.32 18.43
N LEU A 155 -20.17 3.21 18.42
CA LEU A 155 -19.41 2.54 19.48
C LEU A 155 -19.59 3.22 20.84
N GLY A 156 -19.63 4.55 20.87
CA GLY A 156 -19.91 5.33 22.09
C GLY A 156 -21.31 5.06 22.65
N GLN A 157 -22.33 4.95 21.80
CA GLN A 157 -23.68 4.57 22.21
C GLN A 157 -23.75 3.13 22.75
N PHE A 158 -23.03 2.19 22.12
CA PHE A 158 -22.91 0.82 22.64
C PHE A 158 -22.22 0.78 24.01
N PHE A 159 -21.20 1.63 24.24
CA PHE A 159 -20.52 1.73 25.52
C PHE A 159 -21.40 2.30 26.64
N ILE A 160 -22.25 3.28 26.32
CA ILE A 160 -23.18 3.89 27.30
C ILE A 160 -24.38 2.96 27.57
N SER A 161 -24.86 2.22 26.57
CA SER A 161 -25.99 1.29 26.75
C SER A 161 -25.60 -0.08 27.30
N GLY A 162 -24.32 -0.47 27.27
CA GLY A 162 -23.83 -1.79 27.67
C GLY A 162 -23.43 -1.91 29.15
N MET A 163 -23.48 -0.82 29.93
CA MET A 163 -23.01 -0.82 31.32
C MET A 163 -24.11 -1.08 32.37
N GLU A 164 -25.27 -1.61 31.97
CA GLU A 164 -26.13 -2.39 32.90
C GLU A 164 -25.67 -3.84 32.90
N PHE A 165 -24.59 -4.14 33.65
CA PHE A 165 -24.25 -5.51 34.04
C PHE A 165 -25.34 -6.05 34.99
N ARG A 166 -26.47 -6.46 34.44
CA ARG A 166 -27.36 -7.40 35.10
C ARG A 166 -26.70 -8.77 35.03
N THR A 167 -26.08 -9.19 36.13
CA THR A 167 -25.66 -10.58 36.38
C THR A 167 -26.78 -11.54 35.98
N PRO A 168 -26.60 -12.37 34.93
CA PRO A 168 -27.64 -13.32 34.54
C PRO A 168 -27.64 -14.48 35.51
N GLY A 169 -28.76 -14.67 36.20
CA GLY A 169 -29.06 -15.89 36.92
C GLY A 169 -28.99 -17.09 35.98
N ARG A 170 -28.32 -18.14 36.45
CA ARG A 170 -28.24 -19.48 35.85
C ARG A 170 -29.62 -19.96 35.38
N LEU A 171 -29.79 -20.14 34.07
CA LEU A 171 -30.68 -21.16 33.52
C LEU A 171 -30.03 -21.76 32.27
N GLY A 172 -29.68 -23.04 32.38
CA GLY A 172 -29.00 -23.78 31.32
C GLY A 172 -29.93 -24.23 30.20
N ARG A 173 -29.35 -24.44 29.02
CA ARG A 173 -29.58 -25.60 28.14
C ARG A 173 -28.84 -25.45 26.81
N ARG A 174 -28.25 -26.58 26.40
CA ARG A 174 -27.90 -27.03 25.04
C ARG A 174 -27.01 -26.11 24.19
N SER A 175 -25.71 -26.36 24.34
CA SER A 175 -24.62 -25.94 23.46
C SER A 175 -24.66 -26.69 22.13
N THR A 176 -25.22 -26.08 21.09
CA THR A 176 -24.59 -26.14 19.77
C THR A 176 -23.23 -25.46 19.92
N ILE A 177 -22.16 -26.00 19.30
CA ILE A 177 -20.77 -25.49 19.36
C ILE A 177 -20.79 -23.98 19.04
N ARG A 178 -20.92 -23.18 20.10
CA ARG A 178 -20.79 -21.73 20.05
C ARG A 178 -19.30 -21.48 20.05
N ASP A 179 -18.89 -20.52 19.24
CA ASP A 179 -17.60 -19.85 19.35
C ASP A 179 -17.47 -19.31 20.80
N MET A 180 -17.03 -20.15 21.73
CA MET A 180 -16.71 -19.71 23.08
C MET A 180 -15.44 -18.90 22.95
N GLU A 181 -15.57 -17.59 23.01
CA GLU A 181 -14.41 -16.74 23.21
C GLU A 181 -13.77 -17.15 24.54
N PRO A 182 -12.45 -17.44 24.57
CA PRO A 182 -11.79 -17.85 25.79
C PRO A 182 -11.88 -16.73 26.83
N GLU A 183 -11.98 -17.12 28.10
CA GLU A 183 -11.93 -16.16 29.21
C GLU A 183 -10.65 -15.33 29.10
N ARG A 184 -10.76 -14.00 29.21
CA ARG A 184 -9.61 -13.11 29.01
C ARG A 184 -8.82 -13.00 30.31
N VAL A 185 -7.58 -13.48 30.28
CA VAL A 185 -6.64 -13.48 31.40
C VAL A 185 -5.56 -12.43 31.12
N TYR A 186 -5.32 -11.53 32.08
CA TYR A 186 -4.42 -10.37 31.92
C TYR A 186 -3.22 -10.40 32.89
N ILE A 187 -2.74 -11.58 33.24
CA ILE A 187 -1.57 -11.74 34.13
C ILE A 187 -0.38 -10.99 33.51
N GLY A 188 0.32 -10.17 34.29
CA GLY A 188 1.49 -9.40 33.84
C GLY A 188 1.18 -8.12 33.05
N LEU A 189 -0.09 -7.85 32.73
CA LEU A 189 -0.49 -6.60 32.08
C LEU A 189 -0.64 -5.47 33.12
N PRO A 190 -0.22 -4.22 32.81
CA PRO A 190 -0.49 -3.07 33.67
C PRO A 190 -1.98 -2.91 33.98
N GLU A 191 -2.30 -2.60 35.24
CA GLU A 191 -3.68 -2.57 35.75
C GLU A 191 -4.59 -1.61 34.96
N HIS A 192 -4.04 -0.49 34.48
CA HIS A 192 -4.80 0.49 33.70
C HIS A 192 -5.30 -0.08 32.37
N LEU A 193 -4.67 -1.12 31.83
CA LEU A 193 -5.06 -1.74 30.57
C LEU A 193 -6.14 -2.83 30.72
N ASN A 194 -6.35 -3.40 31.92
CA ASN A 194 -7.22 -4.56 32.11
C ASN A 194 -8.65 -4.36 31.57
N ASN A 195 -9.16 -3.13 31.59
CA ASN A 195 -10.49 -2.78 31.10
C ASN A 195 -10.46 -1.97 29.79
N LEU A 196 -9.29 -1.69 29.23
CA LEU A 196 -9.11 -0.90 28.01
C LEU A 196 -8.83 -1.75 26.78
N VAL A 197 -8.40 -3.01 26.96
CA VAL A 197 -8.05 -3.89 25.83
C VAL A 197 -9.29 -4.26 25.03
N LEU A 198 -9.36 -3.75 23.81
CA LEU A 198 -10.33 -4.12 22.79
C LEU A 198 -9.78 -5.31 21.98
N TRP A 199 -10.31 -6.50 22.23
CA TRP A 199 -9.91 -7.70 21.49
C TRP A 199 -10.48 -7.70 20.07
N VAL A 200 -9.61 -7.76 19.08
CA VAL A 200 -10.01 -7.77 17.67
C VAL A 200 -10.65 -9.12 17.34
N SER A 201 -11.94 -9.13 17.03
CA SER A 201 -12.67 -10.36 16.71
C SER A 201 -12.03 -11.12 15.54
N ARG A 202 -11.92 -12.44 15.69
CA ARG A 202 -11.29 -13.33 14.70
C ARG A 202 -11.98 -13.28 13.33
N LYS A 203 -13.28 -12.99 13.28
CA LYS A 203 -14.05 -12.87 12.03
C LYS A 203 -13.53 -11.78 11.08
N TYR A 204 -12.79 -10.80 11.60
CA TYR A 204 -12.21 -9.71 10.80
C TYR A 204 -10.76 -10.00 10.35
N ARG A 205 -10.19 -11.14 10.75
CA ARG A 205 -8.81 -11.50 10.41
C ARG A 205 -8.78 -12.26 9.10
N LYS A 206 -7.86 -11.87 8.21
CA LYS A 206 -7.67 -12.52 6.90
C LYS A 206 -6.66 -13.67 6.94
N ASN A 207 -5.79 -13.70 7.96
CA ASN A 207 -4.76 -14.73 8.09
C ASN A 207 -5.33 -16.01 8.68
N ARG A 208 -5.31 -17.11 7.90
CA ARG A 208 -5.79 -18.44 8.31
C ARG A 208 -5.14 -18.94 9.61
N LEU A 209 -3.88 -18.60 9.86
CA LEU A 209 -3.16 -19.03 11.06
C LEU A 209 -3.74 -18.42 12.35
N SER A 210 -4.40 -17.26 12.27
CA SER A 210 -5.05 -16.60 13.40
C SER A 210 -6.36 -17.27 13.84
N HIS A 211 -6.77 -18.35 13.16
CA HIS A 211 -7.94 -19.16 13.51
C HIS A 211 -7.54 -20.50 14.16
N ILE A 212 -6.25 -20.78 14.30
CA ILE A 212 -5.74 -21.99 14.92
C ILE A 212 -5.37 -21.66 16.38
N PRO A 213 -5.96 -22.34 17.39
CA PRO A 213 -5.66 -22.12 18.81
C PRO A 213 -4.16 -22.16 19.15
N GLY A 214 -3.78 -21.43 20.20
CA GLY A 214 -2.39 -21.32 20.71
C GLY A 214 -1.54 -20.27 20.00
N GLY A 215 -0.27 -20.14 20.38
CA GLY A 215 0.68 -19.19 19.80
C GLY A 215 0.95 -18.04 20.75
N SER A 216 0.66 -16.80 20.32
CA SER A 216 0.88 -15.63 21.17
C SER A 216 -0.32 -14.70 21.17
N ASP A 217 -0.51 -14.05 22.32
CA ASP A 217 -1.36 -12.87 22.41
C ASP A 217 -0.48 -11.63 22.38
N VAL A 218 -0.94 -10.59 21.67
CA VAL A 218 -0.25 -9.31 21.57
C VAL A 218 -1.23 -8.20 21.92
N ILE A 219 -0.81 -7.30 22.80
CA ILE A 219 -1.54 -6.08 23.14
C ILE A 219 -0.71 -4.89 22.66
N VAL A 220 -1.31 -4.03 21.85
CA VAL A 220 -0.70 -2.80 21.33
C VAL A 220 -1.40 -1.61 21.98
N GLU A 221 -0.69 -0.88 22.83
CA GLU A 221 -1.13 0.37 23.44
C GLU A 221 -0.70 1.54 22.56
N TYR A 222 -1.64 2.42 22.22
CA TYR A 222 -1.42 3.60 21.38
C TYR A 222 -1.36 4.87 22.23
N HIS A 223 -0.70 5.91 21.73
CA HIS A 223 -0.58 7.18 22.45
C HIS A 223 -1.92 7.93 22.65
N ASP A 224 -2.96 7.54 21.91
CA ASP A 224 -4.31 8.08 22.07
C ASP A 224 -5.14 7.38 23.18
N GLY A 225 -4.52 6.46 23.93
CA GLY A 225 -5.15 5.75 25.03
C GLY A 225 -5.89 4.47 24.62
N ARG A 226 -5.94 4.14 23.32
CA ARG A 226 -6.52 2.86 22.85
C ARG A 226 -5.55 1.71 23.09
N ALA A 227 -6.08 0.54 23.41
CA ALA A 227 -5.33 -0.70 23.49
C ALA A 227 -6.03 -1.81 22.69
N PHE A 228 -5.35 -2.40 21.71
CA PHE A 228 -5.91 -3.48 20.90
C PHE A 228 -5.22 -4.81 21.22
N GLY A 229 -6.03 -5.84 21.48
CA GLY A 229 -5.59 -7.20 21.75
C GLY A 229 -5.79 -8.12 20.53
N TYR A 230 -4.76 -8.90 20.21
CA TYR A 230 -4.75 -9.88 19.13
C TYR A 230 -4.37 -11.24 19.72
N ASP A 231 -5.26 -12.22 19.64
CA ASP A 231 -5.02 -13.57 20.15
C ASP A 231 -4.59 -14.56 19.06
N TRP A 232 -4.00 -15.68 19.46
CA TRP A 232 -3.64 -16.79 18.55
C TRP A 232 -2.74 -16.40 17.38
N ILE A 233 -1.80 -15.48 17.62
CA ILE A 233 -0.87 -15.03 16.61
C ILE A 233 0.35 -15.94 16.60
N LYS A 234 0.57 -16.67 15.49
CA LYS A 234 1.71 -17.60 15.36
C LYS A 234 3.05 -16.92 15.12
N LYS A 235 3.02 -15.73 14.49
CA LYS A 235 4.20 -14.91 14.19
C LYS A 235 3.91 -13.44 14.48
N PRO A 236 3.86 -13.04 15.77
CA PRO A 236 3.65 -11.67 16.21
C PRO A 236 4.42 -10.61 15.42
N SER A 237 5.71 -10.83 15.16
CA SER A 237 6.60 -9.92 14.44
C SER A 237 6.06 -9.56 13.06
N ILE A 238 5.76 -10.58 12.26
CA ILE A 238 5.21 -10.44 10.90
C ILE A 238 3.81 -9.83 10.95
N TYR A 239 2.97 -10.30 11.88
CA TYR A 239 1.58 -9.88 11.97
C TYR A 239 1.48 -8.38 12.29
N ILE A 240 2.16 -7.93 13.34
CA ILE A 240 2.17 -6.53 13.76
C ILE A 240 2.87 -5.65 12.72
N GLY A 241 3.99 -6.11 12.13
CA GLY A 241 4.66 -5.36 11.06
C GLY A 241 3.75 -5.14 9.84
N SER A 242 3.05 -6.18 9.38
CA SER A 242 2.14 -6.10 8.24
C SER A 242 0.90 -5.24 8.54
N PHE A 243 0.33 -5.39 9.73
CA PHE A 243 -0.81 -4.61 10.18
C PHE A 243 -0.46 -3.12 10.31
N PHE A 244 0.70 -2.80 10.90
CA PHE A 244 1.15 -1.42 11.04
C PHE A 244 1.40 -0.77 9.68
N ALA A 245 2.05 -1.46 8.75
CA ALA A 245 2.24 -0.97 7.39
C ALA A 245 0.92 -0.68 6.65
N GLY A 246 -0.20 -1.32 7.05
CA GLY A 246 -1.53 -1.06 6.52
C GLY A 246 -2.33 0.03 7.24
N ILE A 247 -2.07 0.31 8.53
CA ILE A 247 -2.75 1.37 9.30
C ILE A 247 -2.14 2.75 9.04
N VAL A 248 -0.83 2.83 8.83
CA VAL A 248 -0.26 4.11 8.39
C VAL A 248 -0.79 4.31 6.98
N GLU A 249 -1.62 5.35 6.75
CA GLU A 249 -2.37 5.72 5.53
C GLU A 249 -1.58 5.71 4.18
N TYR A 250 -0.34 5.27 4.22
CA TYR A 250 0.43 4.85 3.07
C TYR A 250 -0.10 3.51 2.56
N ALA A 251 -0.24 3.37 1.24
CA ALA A 251 -0.25 2.04 0.63
C ALA A 251 0.94 1.25 1.21
N SER A 252 0.79 -0.03 1.53
CA SER A 252 1.82 -0.86 2.22
C SER A 252 3.23 -0.70 1.63
N ASP A 253 3.31 -0.43 0.33
CA ASP A 253 4.56 -0.23 -0.40
C ASP A 253 5.26 1.10 -0.07
N ALA A 254 4.53 2.13 0.33
CA ALA A 254 5.10 3.44 0.64
C ALA A 254 5.77 3.45 2.03
N PHE A 255 5.19 2.80 3.05
CA PHE A 255 5.84 2.69 4.36
C PHE A 255 7.18 1.94 4.28
N ASN A 256 7.19 0.81 3.57
CA ASN A 256 8.39 -0.02 3.40
C ASN A 256 9.50 0.66 2.55
N LYS A 257 9.18 1.73 1.81
CA LYS A 257 10.15 2.53 1.04
C LYS A 257 10.80 3.64 1.87
N LEU A 258 10.23 3.97 3.03
CA LEU A 258 10.84 4.94 3.95
C LEU A 258 12.13 4.35 4.53
N ASP A 259 13.09 5.22 4.84
CA ASP A 259 14.27 4.81 5.59
C ASP A 259 13.90 4.35 7.02
N GLU A 260 14.74 3.51 7.62
CA GLU A 260 14.46 2.88 8.91
C GLU A 260 14.23 3.90 10.04
N ASN A 261 14.91 5.06 10.00
CA ASN A 261 14.71 6.09 11.01
C ASN A 261 13.33 6.76 10.85
N SER A 262 12.91 7.07 9.63
CA SER A 262 11.56 7.58 9.37
C SER A 262 10.47 6.58 9.80
N GLN A 263 10.65 5.29 9.49
CA GLN A 263 9.72 4.23 9.94
C GLN A 263 9.65 4.17 11.47
N MET A 264 10.80 4.25 12.15
CA MET A 264 10.89 4.26 13.61
C MET A 264 10.14 5.43 14.23
N GLN A 265 10.33 6.64 13.69
CA GLN A 265 9.67 7.83 14.20
C GLN A 265 8.14 7.75 14.04
N ILE A 266 7.66 7.19 12.92
CA ILE A 266 6.23 6.94 12.73
C ILE A 266 5.71 5.92 13.73
N ALA A 267 6.44 4.82 13.95
CA ALA A 267 6.08 3.80 14.95
C ALA A 267 5.99 4.40 16.35
N LYS A 268 7.01 5.15 16.78
CA LYS A 268 7.07 5.85 18.07
C LYS A 268 6.02 6.93 18.27
N ARG A 269 5.49 7.52 17.20
CA ARG A 269 4.40 8.51 17.31
C ARG A 269 3.03 7.86 17.48
N LYS A 270 2.85 6.63 17.00
CA LYS A 270 1.55 5.94 17.04
C LYS A 270 1.44 4.99 18.22
N ILE A 271 2.44 4.13 18.40
CA ILE A 271 2.43 3.06 19.41
C ILE A 271 3.15 3.57 20.64
N ALA A 272 2.50 3.49 21.80
CA ALA A 272 3.10 3.78 23.08
C ALA A 272 3.92 2.58 23.57
N ARG A 273 3.29 1.40 23.67
CA ARG A 273 3.88 0.17 24.21
C ARG A 273 3.30 -1.08 23.53
N ILE A 274 4.06 -2.17 23.56
CA ILE A 274 3.58 -3.49 23.14
C ILE A 274 3.86 -4.49 24.24
N PHE A 275 2.84 -5.28 24.56
CA PHE A 275 2.92 -6.41 25.46
C PHE A 275 2.65 -7.69 24.68
N ALA A 276 3.35 -8.76 25.01
CA ALA A 276 3.11 -10.06 24.40
C ALA A 276 3.19 -11.18 25.44
N ARG A 277 2.46 -12.27 25.19
CA ARG A 277 2.65 -13.55 25.87
C ARG A 277 2.59 -14.67 24.86
N LYS A 278 3.26 -15.79 25.16
CA LYS A 278 3.22 -17.02 24.35
C LYS A 278 2.68 -18.14 25.24
N TYR A 279 1.95 -19.06 24.62
CA TYR A 279 1.43 -20.27 25.26
C TYR A 279 1.16 -21.32 24.17
N ASN A 280 1.37 -22.57 24.52
CA ASN A 280 1.24 -23.71 23.63
C ASN A 280 -0.20 -24.24 23.59
N ASP A 281 -0.89 -24.22 24.74
CA ASP A 281 -2.23 -24.74 24.91
C ASP A 281 -3.10 -23.91 25.87
N ASP A 282 -4.34 -24.37 26.09
CA ASP A 282 -5.33 -23.68 26.91
C ASP A 282 -5.00 -23.73 28.42
N ASP A 283 -4.21 -24.71 28.87
CA ASP A 283 -3.80 -24.81 30.28
C ASP A 283 -2.74 -23.74 30.58
N GLU A 284 -1.72 -23.64 29.70
CA GLU A 284 -0.70 -22.59 29.76
C GLU A 284 -1.30 -21.20 29.60
N TYR A 285 -2.32 -21.03 28.74
CA TYR A 285 -2.98 -19.74 28.50
C TYR A 285 -3.46 -19.06 29.78
N SER A 286 -3.95 -19.84 30.75
CA SER A 286 -4.47 -19.33 32.01
C SER A 286 -3.40 -18.83 32.98
N THR A 287 -2.14 -19.19 32.76
CA THR A 287 -1.00 -18.87 33.64
C THR A 287 0.05 -18.00 32.97
N ALA A 288 0.10 -17.98 31.63
CA ALA A 288 1.04 -17.21 30.84
C ALA A 288 0.86 -15.69 31.06
N ALA A 289 1.93 -15.06 31.52
CA ALA A 289 1.99 -13.63 31.79
C ALA A 289 2.38 -12.83 30.54
N PHE A 290 1.74 -11.68 30.35
CA PHE A 290 2.20 -10.64 29.43
C PHE A 290 3.52 -10.05 29.91
N VAL A 291 4.42 -9.82 28.95
CA VAL A 291 5.68 -9.08 29.15
C VAL A 291 5.71 -7.88 28.21
N GLU A 292 6.23 -6.76 28.69
CA GLU A 292 6.49 -5.59 27.84
C GLU A 292 7.64 -5.95 26.87
N VAL A 293 7.32 -5.99 25.58
CA VAL A 293 8.29 -6.33 24.52
C VAL A 293 8.85 -5.09 23.83
N TRP A 294 8.10 -3.98 23.80
CA TRP A 294 8.53 -2.75 23.14
C TRP A 294 7.91 -1.53 23.80
N ASN A 295 8.65 -0.42 23.85
CA ASN A 295 8.23 0.85 24.44
C ASN A 295 8.82 2.01 23.64
N SER A 296 7.97 2.95 23.21
CA SER A 296 8.34 4.08 22.36
C SER A 296 9.39 5.00 22.97
N GLU A 297 9.38 5.14 24.30
CA GLU A 297 10.27 6.03 25.04
C GLU A 297 11.69 5.45 25.15
N THR A 298 11.80 4.14 25.32
CA THR A 298 13.08 3.48 25.67
C THR A 298 13.67 2.65 24.54
N SER A 299 12.86 2.15 23.61
CA SER A 299 13.34 1.27 22.54
C SER A 299 14.14 2.02 21.48
N ASN A 300 15.21 1.41 21.01
CA ASN A 300 16.04 1.87 19.90
C ASN A 300 15.87 1.00 18.64
N GLU A 301 14.90 0.10 18.63
CA GLU A 301 14.61 -0.80 17.50
C GLU A 301 13.13 -0.81 17.13
N MET A 302 12.83 -1.36 15.94
CA MET A 302 11.46 -1.41 15.43
C MET A 302 10.60 -2.36 16.27
N PRO A 303 9.30 -2.09 16.46
CA PRO A 303 8.44 -2.94 17.29
C PRO A 303 8.40 -4.41 16.85
N TRP A 304 8.42 -4.67 15.54
CA TRP A 304 8.46 -6.05 15.02
C TRP A 304 9.80 -6.76 15.24
N LYS A 305 10.92 -6.03 15.32
CA LYS A 305 12.22 -6.64 15.70
C LYS A 305 12.20 -7.06 17.17
N SER A 306 11.56 -6.28 18.05
CA SER A 306 11.39 -6.69 19.45
C SER A 306 10.51 -7.92 19.60
N LEU A 307 9.44 -8.00 18.82
CA LEU A 307 8.58 -9.19 18.77
C LEU A 307 9.31 -10.41 18.22
N GLU A 308 10.18 -10.26 17.22
CA GLU A 308 11.01 -11.35 16.71
C GLU A 308 11.97 -11.88 17.80
N ARG A 309 12.59 -10.97 18.58
CA ARG A 309 13.42 -11.39 19.73
C ARG A 309 12.60 -12.10 20.81
N PHE A 310 11.35 -11.66 21.03
CA PHE A 310 10.42 -12.33 21.93
C PHE A 310 10.09 -13.75 21.44
N GLU A 311 9.82 -13.92 20.15
CA GLU A 311 9.56 -15.24 19.52
C GLU A 311 10.74 -16.21 19.73
N VAL A 312 11.98 -15.77 19.47
CA VAL A 312 13.19 -16.59 19.61
C VAL A 312 13.46 -16.97 21.05
N ARG A 313 13.32 -16.02 22.00
CA ARG A 313 13.56 -16.31 23.43
C ARG A 313 12.66 -17.40 23.97
N GLN A 314 11.41 -17.42 23.50
CA GLN A 314 10.43 -18.39 23.95
C GLN A 314 10.68 -19.77 23.34
N GLN A 315 11.11 -19.86 22.07
CA GLN A 315 11.51 -21.15 21.47
C GLN A 315 12.65 -21.81 22.25
N ASN A 316 13.66 -21.02 22.64
CA ASN A 316 14.78 -21.55 23.39
C ASN A 316 14.38 -22.00 24.81
N GLN A 317 13.32 -21.45 25.42
CA GLN A 317 12.86 -21.93 26.72
C GLN A 317 12.22 -23.31 26.62
N ASP A 318 11.43 -23.53 25.57
CA ASP A 318 10.79 -24.84 25.31
C ASP A 318 11.84 -25.95 25.13
N ASP A 319 12.95 -25.68 24.44
CA ASP A 319 14.02 -26.67 24.20
C ASP A 319 14.80 -27.07 25.48
N PHE A 320 14.81 -26.25 26.53
CA PHE A 320 15.53 -26.55 27.79
C PHE A 320 14.69 -27.33 28.79
N ASP A 321 13.37 -27.35 28.66
CA ASP A 321 12.45 -28.04 29.58
C ASP A 321 12.14 -29.49 29.12
N GLU A 322 12.64 -29.92 27.94
CA GLU A 322 12.48 -31.28 27.39
C GLU A 322 13.64 -32.26 27.69
N ASP A 323 14.73 -31.79 28.33
CA ASP A 323 15.88 -32.59 28.79
C ASP A 323 15.77 -32.95 30.29
#